data_AF-A0A257JYN1-F1
#
_entry.id   AF-A0A257JYN1-F1
#
_cell.length_a   1.000
_cell.length_b   1.000
_cell.length_c   1.000
_cell.angle_alpha   90.00
_cell.angle_beta   90.00
_cell.angle_gamma   90.00
#
_symmetry.space_group_name_H-M   'P 1'
#
loop_
_entity.id
_entity.type
_entity.pdbx_description
1 polymer ?
#
loop_
_entity_poly.entity_id
_entity_poly.type
_entity_poly.pdbx_seq_one_letter_code
_entity_poly.pdbx_strand_id
1 'polypeptide(L)'
;MQQTPLTHWLRLLWNRSPPLHFEATGHTPCLAAGALHLPAAPAWRDHCAAAAHAVAHLVYSPRQFDATGLVPIARTLLALLEDARVEALAMRELPGLARLWRPQHQATPASGEGFEPLLQRLARALADPGYDDPHPWVRKGRRLFYLDAALGLPALRTPAELRSAAMALGHDIGQLRLPFNAQGYRPMPAYRDDHRWMWPADQLTEVAPPP
;
A
#
# COMPACT_ATOMS: atom_id res chain seq x y z
N MET A 1 15.95 19.00 9.77
CA MET A 1 16.18 18.53 11.16
C MET A 1 15.49 17.20 11.51
N GLN A 2 14.56 16.66 10.71
CA GLN A 2 13.81 15.43 11.04
C GLN A 2 14.48 14.11 10.61
N GLN A 3 15.54 14.17 9.79
CA GLN A 3 16.19 12.98 9.23
C GLN A 3 16.82 12.07 10.30
N THR A 4 17.63 12.62 11.19
CA THR A 4 18.34 11.83 12.23
C THR A 4 17.39 11.15 13.21
N PRO A 5 16.35 11.82 13.76
CA PRO A 5 15.34 11.15 14.56
C PRO A 5 14.64 9.99 13.84
N LEU A 6 14.35 10.14 12.53
CA LEU A 6 13.61 9.13 11.77
C LEU A 6 14.47 7.90 11.52
N THR A 7 15.74 8.11 11.17
CA THR A 7 16.73 7.03 11.04
C THR A 7 16.88 6.24 12.34
N HIS A 8 16.99 6.91 13.48
CA HIS A 8 17.09 6.22 14.78
C HIS A 8 15.80 5.47 15.12
N TRP A 9 14.64 6.06 14.87
CA TRP A 9 13.35 5.43 15.10
C TRP A 9 13.18 4.15 14.27
N LEU A 10 13.49 4.18 12.97
CA LEU A 10 13.42 3.00 12.11
C LEU A 10 14.43 1.90 12.54
N ARG A 11 15.63 2.31 12.97
CA ARG A 11 16.63 1.37 13.50
C ARG A 11 16.15 0.70 14.77
N LEU A 12 15.44 1.42 15.64
CA LEU A 12 14.87 0.84 16.86
C LEU A 12 13.75 -0.17 16.56
N LEU A 13 12.91 0.09 15.54
CA LEU A 13 11.79 -0.78 15.21
C LEU A 13 12.20 -2.06 14.49
N TRP A 14 13.08 -1.98 13.49
CA TRP A 14 13.40 -3.11 12.61
C TRP A 14 14.90 -3.32 12.37
N ASN A 15 15.78 -2.61 13.08
CA ASN A 15 17.22 -2.58 12.79
C ASN A 15 17.51 -2.24 11.31
N ARG A 16 16.67 -1.36 10.73
CA ARG A 16 16.80 -0.86 9.35
C ARG A 16 17.10 0.63 9.38
N SER A 17 17.99 1.07 8.51
CA SER A 17 18.29 2.48 8.30
C SER A 17 18.54 2.74 6.81
N PRO A 18 17.51 2.65 5.95
CA PRO A 18 17.66 3.03 4.56
C PRO A 18 18.06 4.52 4.46
N PRO A 19 18.80 4.93 3.42
CA PRO A 19 19.01 6.35 3.14
C PRO A 19 17.67 7.07 3.05
N LEU A 20 17.60 8.27 3.63
CA LEU A 20 16.40 9.10 3.63
C LEU A 20 16.66 10.35 2.76
N HIS A 21 15.77 10.59 1.81
CA HIS A 21 15.74 11.79 1.00
C HIS A 21 14.41 12.52 1.25
N PHE A 22 14.49 13.84 1.44
CA PHE A 22 13.32 14.69 1.61
C PHE A 22 13.12 15.51 0.35
N GLU A 23 12.01 15.26 -0.32
CA GLU A 23 11.62 15.85 -1.59
C GLU A 23 10.71 17.07 -1.37
N ALA A 24 10.33 17.76 -2.44
CA ALA A 24 9.38 18.87 -2.37
C ALA A 24 8.00 18.43 -1.81
N THR A 25 7.26 19.40 -1.26
CA THR A 25 5.88 19.19 -0.80
C THR A 25 5.01 18.63 -1.93
N GLY A 26 4.18 17.63 -1.62
CA GLY A 26 3.31 16.99 -2.60
C GLY A 26 3.95 15.82 -3.37
N HIS A 27 5.24 15.55 -3.17
CA HIS A 27 5.86 14.32 -3.66
C HIS A 27 5.19 13.08 -3.03
N THR A 28 4.85 12.09 -3.84
CA THR A 28 4.35 10.81 -3.32
C THR A 28 5.51 10.05 -2.69
N PRO A 29 5.38 9.52 -1.46
CA PRO A 29 6.43 8.69 -0.89
C PRO A 29 6.87 7.60 -1.88
N CYS A 30 8.16 7.30 -1.96
CA CYS A 30 8.61 6.19 -2.79
C CYS A 30 9.87 5.52 -2.26
N LEU A 31 9.99 4.22 -2.54
CA LEU A 31 11.17 3.42 -2.28
C LEU A 31 11.87 3.15 -3.61
N ALA A 32 13.03 3.78 -3.82
CA ALA A 32 13.80 3.73 -5.06
C ALA A 32 15.26 3.40 -4.76
N ALA A 33 15.83 2.42 -5.47
CA ALA A 33 17.22 1.98 -5.28
C ALA A 33 17.62 1.69 -3.80
N GLY A 34 16.66 1.26 -2.96
CA GLY A 34 16.87 0.99 -1.54
C GLY A 34 16.91 2.25 -0.64
N ALA A 35 16.65 3.42 -1.19
CA ALA A 35 16.50 4.68 -0.48
C ALA A 35 15.01 5.08 -0.40
N LEU A 36 14.64 5.72 0.69
CA LEU A 36 13.29 6.19 0.94
C LEU A 36 13.21 7.69 0.66
N HIS A 37 12.36 8.06 -0.29
CA HIS A 37 12.04 9.42 -0.63
C HIS A 37 10.72 9.80 0.03
N LEU A 38 10.75 10.82 0.87
CA LEU A 38 9.59 11.32 1.60
C LEU A 38 9.30 12.75 1.16
N PRO A 39 8.03 13.16 1.03
CA PRO A 39 7.73 14.58 0.84
C PRO A 39 8.23 15.39 2.03
N ALA A 40 8.58 16.65 1.78
CA ALA A 40 8.59 17.66 2.82
C ALA A 40 7.17 17.73 3.41
N ALA A 41 6.99 17.12 4.59
CA ALA A 41 5.73 17.09 5.31
C ALA A 41 5.85 17.95 6.57
N PRO A 42 4.80 18.70 6.94
CA PRO A 42 4.84 19.55 8.13
C PRO A 42 4.79 18.72 9.42
N ALA A 43 4.14 17.54 9.40
CA ALA A 43 3.93 16.73 10.59
C ALA A 43 4.82 15.49 10.64
N TRP A 44 5.56 15.37 11.74
CA TRP A 44 6.40 14.20 12.06
C TRP A 44 5.67 12.85 11.95
N ARG A 45 4.38 12.83 12.31
CA ARG A 45 3.55 11.61 12.26
C ARG A 45 3.37 11.08 10.84
N ASP A 46 3.30 11.97 9.84
CA ASP A 46 3.13 11.59 8.44
C ASP A 46 4.41 10.95 7.91
N HIS A 47 5.58 11.50 8.28
CA HIS A 47 6.86 10.85 8.01
C HIS A 47 7.00 9.50 8.69
N CYS A 48 6.60 9.37 9.96
CA CYS A 48 6.59 8.07 10.64
C CYS A 48 5.71 7.06 9.91
N ALA A 49 4.50 7.46 9.47
CA ALA A 49 3.59 6.57 8.78
C ALA A 49 4.16 6.10 7.43
N ALA A 50 4.67 7.02 6.62
CA ALA A 50 5.25 6.71 5.32
C ALA A 50 6.55 5.90 5.44
N ALA A 51 7.42 6.27 6.37
CA ALA A 51 8.67 5.57 6.58
C ALA A 51 8.47 4.16 7.16
N ALA A 52 7.53 3.98 8.09
CA ALA A 52 7.20 2.66 8.57
C ALA A 52 6.60 1.78 7.47
N HIS A 53 5.77 2.36 6.59
CA HIS A 53 5.19 1.63 5.45
C HIS A 53 6.29 1.16 4.49
N ALA A 54 7.18 2.05 4.08
CA ALA A 54 8.29 1.70 3.20
C ALA A 54 9.25 0.66 3.82
N VAL A 55 9.56 0.77 5.12
CA VAL A 55 10.37 -0.26 5.79
C VAL A 55 9.61 -1.57 5.95
N ALA A 56 8.28 -1.55 6.14
CA ALA A 56 7.48 -2.77 6.12
C ALA A 56 7.60 -3.50 4.78
N HIS A 57 7.64 -2.78 3.65
CA HIS A 57 7.98 -3.38 2.35
C HIS A 57 9.37 -4.02 2.35
N LEU A 58 10.40 -3.32 2.85
CA LEU A 58 11.76 -3.88 2.94
C LEU A 58 11.89 -5.13 3.83
N VAL A 59 11.00 -5.29 4.81
CA VAL A 59 11.02 -6.40 5.78
C VAL A 59 10.17 -7.57 5.31
N TYR A 60 8.96 -7.30 4.80
CA TYR A 60 7.94 -8.34 4.55
C TYR A 60 7.59 -8.56 3.07
N SER A 61 7.96 -7.63 2.17
CA SER A 61 7.65 -7.73 0.74
C SER A 61 8.77 -8.42 -0.04
N PRO A 62 8.48 -9.19 -1.10
CA PRO A 62 9.50 -9.56 -2.08
C PRO A 62 10.05 -8.31 -2.77
N ARG A 63 11.25 -8.41 -3.34
CA ARG A 63 11.89 -7.29 -4.06
C ARG A 63 11.24 -6.95 -5.39
N GLN A 64 10.48 -7.88 -5.97
CA GLN A 64 9.81 -7.71 -7.26
C GLN A 64 8.60 -8.62 -7.35
N PHE A 65 7.60 -8.15 -8.08
CA PHE A 65 6.42 -8.94 -8.45
C PHE A 65 6.44 -9.24 -9.95
N ASP A 66 5.90 -10.41 -10.33
CA ASP A 66 5.71 -10.74 -11.74
C ASP A 66 4.51 -9.98 -12.29
N ALA A 67 4.80 -9.04 -13.19
CA ALA A 67 3.82 -8.21 -13.89
C ALA A 67 3.19 -8.89 -15.10
N THR A 68 3.72 -10.03 -15.55
CA THR A 68 3.33 -10.68 -16.81
C THR A 68 1.83 -10.92 -16.85
N GLY A 69 1.14 -10.44 -17.88
CA GLY A 69 -0.30 -10.64 -18.06
C GLY A 69 -1.22 -9.92 -17.06
N LEU A 70 -0.69 -9.02 -16.22
CA LEU A 70 -1.54 -8.19 -15.35
C LEU A 70 -2.06 -6.97 -16.11
N VAL A 71 -3.39 -6.90 -16.25
CA VAL A 71 -4.07 -5.68 -16.69
C VAL A 71 -4.01 -4.60 -15.59
N PRO A 72 -4.18 -3.29 -15.93
CA PRO A 72 -3.98 -2.20 -14.97
C PRO A 72 -4.77 -2.32 -13.67
N ILE A 73 -6.03 -2.78 -13.73
CA ILE A 73 -6.88 -3.01 -12.56
C ILE A 73 -6.26 -4.08 -11.64
N ALA A 74 -5.87 -5.23 -12.19
CA ALA A 74 -5.30 -6.33 -11.41
C ALA A 74 -3.94 -5.95 -10.81
N ARG A 75 -3.10 -5.21 -11.55
CA ARG A 75 -1.84 -4.66 -11.04
C ARG A 75 -2.07 -3.73 -9.85
N THR A 76 -3.04 -2.82 -9.95
CA THR A 76 -3.40 -1.88 -8.89
C THR A 76 -3.91 -2.59 -7.64
N LEU A 77 -4.78 -3.59 -7.82
CA LEU A 77 -5.30 -4.40 -6.71
C LEU A 77 -4.20 -5.24 -6.05
N LEU A 78 -3.28 -5.81 -6.84
CA LEU A 78 -2.14 -6.54 -6.31
C LEU A 78 -1.29 -5.66 -5.40
N ALA A 79 -1.00 -4.43 -5.82
CA ALA A 79 -0.25 -3.48 -5.00
C ALA A 79 -1.01 -3.04 -3.73
N LEU A 80 -2.31 -2.76 -3.83
CA LEU A 80 -3.14 -2.44 -2.67
C LEU A 80 -3.18 -3.58 -1.64
N LEU A 81 -3.30 -4.82 -2.10
CA LEU A 81 -3.28 -5.99 -1.22
C LEU A 81 -1.90 -6.19 -0.59
N GLU A 82 -0.82 -5.96 -1.35
CA GLU A 82 0.53 -6.06 -0.80
C GLU A 82 0.79 -5.00 0.28
N ASP A 83 0.39 -3.75 0.06
CA ASP A 83 0.45 -2.69 1.10
C ASP A 83 -0.28 -3.13 2.37
N ALA A 84 -1.52 -3.61 2.22
CA ALA A 84 -2.29 -4.07 3.36
C ALA A 84 -1.61 -5.25 4.08
N ARG A 85 -0.91 -6.12 3.34
CA ARG A 85 -0.26 -7.32 3.89
C ARG A 85 0.96 -6.96 4.70
N VAL A 86 1.83 -6.11 4.15
CA VAL A 86 3.03 -5.66 4.88
C VAL A 86 2.64 -4.84 6.12
N GLU A 87 1.59 -4.02 6.01
CA GLU A 87 1.04 -3.27 7.15
C GLU A 87 0.44 -4.19 8.22
N ALA A 88 -0.32 -5.22 7.83
CA ALA A 88 -0.89 -6.19 8.76
C ALA A 88 0.20 -6.99 9.49
N LEU A 89 1.24 -7.43 8.77
CA LEU A 89 2.38 -8.11 9.37
C LEU A 89 3.17 -7.21 10.33
N ALA A 90 3.41 -5.96 9.91
CA ALA A 90 4.07 -4.95 10.72
C ALA A 90 3.26 -4.63 12.00
N MET A 91 1.95 -4.44 11.91
CA MET A 91 1.09 -4.19 13.08
C MET A 91 1.01 -5.40 14.01
N ARG A 92 1.22 -6.61 13.50
CA ARG A 92 1.26 -7.81 14.35
C ARG A 92 2.55 -7.90 15.15
N GLU A 93 3.68 -7.54 14.54
CA GLU A 93 4.97 -7.47 15.23
C GLU A 93 5.06 -6.25 16.17
N LEU A 94 4.54 -5.11 15.73
CA LEU A 94 4.61 -3.82 16.40
C LEU A 94 3.20 -3.17 16.48
N PRO A 95 2.34 -3.58 17.42
CA PRO A 95 0.94 -3.12 17.51
C PRO A 95 0.75 -1.60 17.58
N GLY A 96 1.76 -0.87 18.07
CA GLY A 96 1.75 0.59 18.11
C GLY A 96 1.62 1.26 16.74
N LEU A 97 2.05 0.60 15.65
CA LEU A 97 1.97 1.13 14.28
C LEU A 97 0.53 1.34 13.81
N ALA A 98 -0.44 0.60 14.38
CA ALA A 98 -1.87 0.80 14.09
C ALA A 98 -2.32 2.25 14.34
N ARG A 99 -1.72 2.95 15.32
CA ARG A 99 -2.01 4.35 15.61
C ARG A 99 -1.53 5.29 14.52
N LEU A 100 -0.53 4.91 13.71
CA LEU A 100 -0.05 5.72 12.60
C LEU A 100 -0.96 5.58 11.38
N TRP A 101 -1.36 4.34 11.04
CA TRP A 101 -2.04 4.06 9.78
C TRP A 101 -3.56 4.15 9.85
N ARG A 102 -4.22 3.53 10.84
CA ARG A 102 -5.69 3.43 10.88
C ARG A 102 -6.41 4.79 10.77
N PRO A 103 -6.00 5.86 11.48
CA PRO A 103 -6.68 7.15 11.40
C PRO A 103 -6.62 7.83 10.03
N GLN A 104 -5.73 7.39 9.14
CA GLN A 104 -5.59 7.93 7.79
C GLN A 104 -6.56 7.29 6.80
N HIS A 105 -7.17 6.15 7.16
CA HIS A 105 -8.20 5.49 6.35
C HIS A 105 -9.58 6.09 6.64
N GLN A 106 -10.00 7.05 5.81
CA GLN A 106 -11.22 7.83 6.05
C GLN A 106 -12.39 7.47 5.13
N ALA A 107 -12.17 6.66 4.10
CA ALA A 107 -13.20 6.31 3.14
C ALA A 107 -14.38 5.59 3.81
N THR A 108 -15.60 5.95 3.40
CA THR A 108 -16.86 5.40 3.89
C THR A 108 -17.79 5.13 2.69
N PRO A 109 -18.98 4.54 2.87
CA PRO A 109 -19.96 4.47 1.79
C PRO A 109 -20.31 5.83 1.19
N ALA A 110 -20.22 6.93 1.97
CA ALA A 110 -20.44 8.29 1.48
C ALA A 110 -19.35 8.78 0.50
N SER A 111 -18.19 8.12 0.46
CA SER A 111 -17.14 8.39 -0.55
C SER A 111 -17.56 7.94 -1.96
N GLY A 112 -18.61 7.12 -2.08
CA GLY A 112 -19.19 6.69 -3.35
C GLY A 112 -18.87 5.24 -3.74
N GLU A 113 -19.34 4.88 -4.92
CA GLU A 113 -19.23 3.53 -5.52
C GLU A 113 -18.38 3.52 -6.80
N GLY A 114 -17.67 4.62 -7.08
CA GLY A 114 -16.67 4.68 -8.13
C GLY A 114 -15.46 3.78 -7.84
N PHE A 115 -14.62 3.57 -8.85
CA PHE A 115 -13.47 2.66 -8.75
C PHE A 115 -12.53 3.04 -7.59
N GLU A 116 -12.05 4.29 -7.55
CA GLU A 116 -11.14 4.75 -6.49
C GLU A 116 -11.77 4.76 -5.10
N PRO A 117 -13.00 5.28 -4.87
CA PRO A 117 -13.70 5.11 -3.60
C PRO A 117 -13.79 3.65 -3.11
N LEU A 118 -14.09 2.70 -4.02
CA LEU A 118 -14.14 1.28 -3.65
C LEU A 118 -12.77 0.75 -3.22
N LEU A 119 -11.69 1.12 -3.92
CA LEU A 119 -10.33 0.75 -3.52
C LEU A 119 -9.97 1.32 -2.14
N GLN A 120 -10.30 2.58 -1.87
CA GLN A 120 -10.03 3.20 -0.56
C GLN A 120 -10.86 2.55 0.57
N ARG A 121 -12.11 2.21 0.29
CA ARG A 121 -12.98 1.46 1.23
C ARG A 121 -12.45 0.06 1.50
N LEU A 122 -11.93 -0.62 0.47
CA LEU A 122 -11.23 -1.90 0.64
C LEU A 122 -9.98 -1.73 1.50
N ALA A 123 -9.13 -0.74 1.21
CA ALA A 123 -7.93 -0.48 2.02
C ALA A 123 -8.28 -0.26 3.50
N ARG A 124 -9.33 0.52 3.79
CA ARG A 124 -9.85 0.70 5.16
C ARG A 124 -10.34 -0.60 5.78
N ALA A 125 -11.14 -1.38 5.05
CA ALA A 125 -11.67 -2.65 5.53
C ALA A 125 -10.59 -3.69 5.82
N LEU A 126 -9.41 -3.55 5.22
CA LEU A 126 -8.24 -4.38 5.51
C LEU A 126 -7.41 -3.87 6.69
N ALA A 127 -7.42 -2.56 6.98
CA ALA A 127 -6.60 -1.94 8.02
C ALA A 127 -7.31 -1.80 9.39
N ASP A 128 -8.64 -1.68 9.39
CA ASP A 128 -9.46 -1.43 10.58
C ASP A 128 -10.45 -2.58 10.86
N PRO A 129 -10.20 -3.41 11.89
CA PRO A 129 -11.11 -4.49 12.28
C PRO A 129 -12.53 -4.02 12.60
N GLY A 130 -12.67 -2.80 13.12
CA GLY A 130 -13.96 -2.20 13.50
C GLY A 130 -14.75 -1.60 12.34
N TYR A 131 -14.19 -1.52 11.14
CA TYR A 131 -14.89 -1.02 9.96
C TYR A 131 -15.62 -2.14 9.22
N ASP A 132 -16.95 -2.13 9.25
CA ASP A 132 -17.80 -2.99 8.42
C ASP A 132 -18.33 -2.21 7.22
N ASP A 133 -17.84 -2.53 6.03
CA ASP A 133 -18.30 -1.94 4.78
C ASP A 133 -19.48 -2.75 4.21
N PRO A 134 -20.59 -2.12 3.79
CA PRO A 134 -21.75 -2.85 3.27
C PRO A 134 -21.55 -3.43 1.86
N HIS A 135 -20.60 -2.92 1.07
CA HIS A 135 -20.50 -3.24 -0.35
C HIS A 135 -19.97 -4.68 -0.57
N PRO A 136 -20.66 -5.52 -1.37
CA PRO A 136 -20.31 -6.94 -1.52
C PRO A 136 -18.86 -7.19 -1.98
N TRP A 137 -18.36 -6.35 -2.90
CA TRP A 137 -16.98 -6.44 -3.40
C TRP A 137 -15.95 -6.16 -2.30
N VAL A 138 -16.19 -5.17 -1.44
CA VAL A 138 -15.28 -4.84 -0.33
C VAL A 138 -15.28 -5.97 0.69
N ARG A 139 -16.46 -6.50 1.03
CA ARG A 139 -16.59 -7.66 1.93
C ARG A 139 -15.89 -8.91 1.36
N LYS A 140 -15.96 -9.14 0.04
CA LYS A 140 -15.23 -10.22 -0.63
C LYS A 140 -13.72 -10.03 -0.47
N GLY A 141 -13.21 -8.83 -0.72
CA GLY A 141 -11.78 -8.52 -0.53
C GLY A 141 -11.31 -8.81 0.89
N ARG A 142 -12.05 -8.35 1.91
CA ARG A 142 -11.73 -8.65 3.32
C ARG A 142 -11.70 -10.15 3.62
N ARG A 143 -12.67 -10.92 3.11
CA ARG A 143 -12.73 -12.39 3.29
C ARG A 143 -11.60 -13.14 2.59
N LEU A 144 -11.18 -12.70 1.41
CA LEU A 144 -10.04 -13.31 0.71
C LEU A 144 -8.72 -13.02 1.44
N PHE A 145 -8.63 -11.87 2.10
CA PHE A 145 -7.39 -11.38 2.67
C PHE A 145 -7.06 -11.96 4.05
N TYR A 146 -8.06 -12.18 4.92
CA TYR A 146 -7.84 -12.67 6.29
C TYR A 146 -8.43 -14.07 6.50
N LEU A 147 -7.75 -14.89 7.31
CA LEU A 147 -8.25 -16.21 7.73
C LEU A 147 -9.26 -16.12 8.88
N ASP A 148 -9.26 -15.00 9.61
CA ASP A 148 -10.08 -14.80 10.79
C ASP A 148 -10.79 -13.44 10.74
N ALA A 149 -11.91 -13.35 11.48
CA ALA A 149 -12.71 -12.13 11.54
C ALA A 149 -12.04 -10.99 12.34
N ALA A 150 -11.08 -11.34 13.21
CA ALA A 150 -10.32 -10.39 14.02
C ALA A 150 -9.20 -9.67 13.23
N LEU A 151 -8.99 -10.06 11.97
CA LEU A 151 -7.93 -9.55 11.09
C LEU A 151 -6.52 -9.77 11.65
N GLY A 152 -6.32 -10.84 12.43
CA GLY A 152 -5.04 -11.14 13.09
C GLY A 152 -4.05 -11.87 12.19
N LEU A 153 -4.54 -12.62 11.19
CA LEU A 153 -3.71 -13.45 10.33
C LEU A 153 -4.08 -13.28 8.85
N PRO A 154 -3.24 -12.58 8.06
CA PRO A 154 -3.39 -12.56 6.61
C PRO A 154 -3.36 -13.99 6.04
N ALA A 155 -4.36 -14.31 5.23
CA ALA A 155 -4.48 -15.55 4.46
C ALA A 155 -3.48 -15.59 3.30
N LEU A 156 -3.27 -14.44 2.67
CA LEU A 156 -2.38 -14.27 1.53
C LEU A 156 -0.94 -14.17 2.04
N ARG A 157 -0.14 -15.21 1.82
CA ARG A 157 1.24 -15.32 2.34
C ARG A 157 2.28 -15.21 1.24
N THR A 158 1.90 -15.53 0.01
CA THR A 158 2.80 -15.58 -1.14
C THR A 158 2.37 -14.59 -2.24
N PRO A 159 3.30 -14.17 -3.11
CA PRO A 159 2.97 -13.33 -4.27
C PRO A 159 1.92 -13.96 -5.19
N ALA A 160 1.93 -15.30 -5.34
CA ALA A 160 0.97 -16.03 -6.16
C ALA A 160 -0.46 -15.99 -5.59
N GLU A 161 -0.61 -16.08 -4.27
CA GLU A 161 -1.90 -15.95 -3.59
C GLU A 161 -2.45 -14.52 -3.69
N LEU A 162 -1.59 -13.51 -3.47
CA LEU A 162 -1.95 -12.11 -3.68
C LEU A 162 -2.41 -11.85 -5.12
N ARG A 163 -1.67 -12.38 -6.10
CA ARG A 163 -2.01 -12.28 -7.51
C ARG A 163 -3.37 -12.92 -7.81
N SER A 164 -3.61 -14.13 -7.29
CA SER A 164 -4.89 -14.83 -7.46
C SER A 164 -6.06 -14.02 -6.87
N ALA A 165 -5.88 -13.45 -5.68
CA ALA A 165 -6.88 -12.59 -5.05
C ALA A 165 -7.11 -11.30 -5.84
N ALA A 166 -6.04 -10.65 -6.32
CA ALA A 166 -6.12 -9.44 -7.14
C ALA A 166 -6.84 -9.69 -8.47
N MET A 167 -6.60 -10.82 -9.12
CA MET A 167 -7.31 -11.21 -10.34
C MET A 167 -8.79 -11.49 -10.09
N ALA A 168 -9.13 -12.17 -9.00
CA ALA A 168 -10.52 -12.44 -8.63
C ALA A 168 -11.29 -11.15 -8.30
N LEU A 169 -10.67 -10.23 -7.56
CA LEU A 169 -11.26 -8.91 -7.27
C LEU A 169 -11.34 -8.04 -8.53
N GLY A 170 -10.32 -8.10 -9.39
CA GLY A 170 -10.24 -7.38 -10.66
C GLY A 170 -11.32 -7.81 -11.64
N HIS A 171 -11.60 -9.12 -11.71
CA HIS A 171 -12.70 -9.65 -12.51
C HIS A 171 -14.05 -9.08 -12.06
N ASP A 172 -14.34 -9.13 -10.76
CA ASP A 172 -15.61 -8.65 -10.22
C ASP A 172 -15.81 -7.15 -10.42
N ILE A 173 -14.80 -6.32 -10.09
CA ILE A 173 -14.93 -4.86 -10.26
C ILE A 173 -14.98 -4.48 -11.74
N GLY A 174 -14.36 -5.26 -12.61
CA GLY A 174 -14.46 -5.11 -14.06
C GLY A 174 -15.89 -5.31 -14.59
N GLN A 175 -16.70 -6.16 -13.96
CA GLN A 175 -18.12 -6.32 -14.32
C GLN A 175 -18.94 -5.06 -14.06
N LEU A 176 -18.51 -4.20 -13.12
CA LEU A 176 -19.17 -2.94 -12.81
C LEU A 176 -18.92 -1.86 -13.88
N ARG A 177 -17.96 -2.06 -14.79
CA ARG A 177 -17.60 -1.15 -15.89
C ARG A 177 -17.31 0.29 -15.43
N LEU A 178 -16.74 0.44 -14.23
CA LEU A 178 -16.36 1.73 -13.67
C LEU A 178 -15.16 2.31 -14.45
N PRO A 179 -15.15 3.61 -14.76
CA PRO A 179 -14.00 4.24 -15.39
C PRO A 179 -12.79 4.22 -14.44
N PHE A 180 -11.61 3.93 -14.98
CA PHE A 180 -10.36 3.90 -14.23
C PHE A 180 -9.21 4.48 -15.06
N ASN A 181 -8.56 5.54 -14.54
CA ASN A 181 -7.37 6.13 -15.13
C ASN A 181 -6.12 5.65 -14.39
N ALA A 182 -5.48 4.61 -14.92
CA ALA A 182 -4.29 4.02 -14.30
C ALA A 182 -3.08 4.98 -14.24
N GLN A 183 -2.93 5.89 -15.21
CA GLN A 183 -1.80 6.82 -15.26
C GLN A 183 -1.91 7.92 -14.19
N GLY A 184 -3.15 8.37 -13.92
CA GLY A 184 -3.44 9.39 -12.90
C GLY A 184 -3.61 8.83 -11.49
N TYR A 185 -3.73 7.51 -11.34
CA TYR A 185 -4.02 6.88 -10.06
C TYR A 185 -2.90 7.16 -9.04
N ARG A 186 -3.31 7.40 -7.78
CA ARG A 186 -2.42 7.56 -6.63
C ARG A 186 -2.91 6.66 -5.50
N PRO A 187 -2.05 5.79 -4.94
CA PRO A 187 -2.42 4.98 -3.78
C PRO A 187 -2.85 5.86 -2.60
N MET A 188 -3.88 5.40 -1.91
CA MET A 188 -4.42 6.05 -0.72
C MET A 188 -4.43 5.06 0.46
N PRO A 189 -4.16 5.51 1.70
CA PRO A 189 -3.91 6.91 2.09
C PRO A 189 -2.52 7.43 1.69
N ALA A 190 -2.34 8.76 1.68
CA ALA A 190 -1.17 9.45 1.12
C ALA A 190 0.20 9.13 1.74
N TYR A 191 0.24 8.39 2.86
CA TYR A 191 1.50 7.90 3.43
C TYR A 191 2.05 6.70 2.66
N ARG A 192 1.23 5.98 1.88
CA ARG A 192 1.66 4.83 1.10
C ARG A 192 2.54 5.28 -0.06
N ASP A 193 3.40 4.37 -0.52
CA ASP A 193 4.25 4.66 -1.66
C ASP A 193 3.53 4.51 -3.00
N ASP A 194 4.21 4.88 -4.08
CA ASP A 194 3.71 4.79 -5.46
C ASP A 194 3.92 3.42 -6.12
N HIS A 195 4.31 2.40 -5.34
CA HIS A 195 4.52 1.02 -5.76
C HIS A 195 5.66 0.79 -6.75
N ARG A 196 6.47 1.81 -7.08
CA ARG A 196 7.59 1.64 -8.04
C ARG A 196 8.58 0.56 -7.61
N TRP A 197 8.73 0.34 -6.31
CA TRP A 197 9.56 -0.72 -5.73
C TRP A 197 9.11 -2.12 -6.15
N MET A 198 7.80 -2.35 -6.25
CA MET A 198 7.25 -3.65 -6.68
C MET A 198 7.52 -3.93 -8.16
N TRP A 199 7.77 -2.87 -8.93
CA TRP A 199 7.80 -2.86 -10.39
C TRP A 199 9.12 -2.29 -10.96
N PRO A 200 10.28 -2.91 -10.66
CA PRO A 200 11.58 -2.36 -11.06
C PRO A 200 11.77 -2.23 -12.59
N ALA A 201 11.07 -3.05 -13.39
CA ALA A 201 11.13 -2.98 -14.85
C ALA A 201 10.58 -1.65 -15.41
N ASP A 202 9.60 -1.04 -14.73
CA ASP A 202 9.02 0.25 -15.13
C ASP A 202 10.07 1.36 -14.99
N GLN A 203 10.88 1.32 -13.92
CA GLN A 203 11.93 2.30 -13.67
C GLN A 203 13.06 2.24 -14.70
N LEU A 204 13.38 1.05 -15.23
CA LEU A 204 14.36 0.91 -16.31
C LEU A 204 13.86 1.48 -17.64
N THR A 205 12.54 1.47 -17.84
CA THR A 205 11.91 1.96 -19.07
C THR A 205 11.85 3.50 -19.10
N GLU A 206 11.69 4.14 -17.94
CA GLU A 206 11.71 5.61 -17.81
C GLU A 206 13.10 6.24 -18.04
N VAL A 207 14.18 5.47 -17.85
CA VAL A 207 15.57 5.97 -17.95
C VAL A 207 16.14 5.89 -19.37
N ALA A 208 15.46 5.22 -20.32
CA ALA A 208 15.90 5.21 -21.71
C ALA A 208 15.63 6.60 -22.36
N PRO A 209 16.66 7.33 -22.82
CA PRO A 209 16.43 8.57 -23.55
C PRO A 209 15.75 8.26 -24.89
N PRO A 210 14.98 9.19 -25.48
CA PRO A 210 14.49 9.01 -26.84
C PRO A 210 15.67 8.86 -27.82
N PRO A 211 15.49 8.09 -28.92
CA PRO A 211 16.49 7.97 -29.97
C PRO A 211 16.79 9.30 -30.66
#